data_AF-A0A9W4WJT5-F1
#
_entry.id   AF-A0A9W4WJT5-F1
#
_cell.length_a   1.000
_cell.length_b   1.000
_cell.length_c   1.000
_cell.angle_alpha   90.00
_cell.angle_beta   90.00
_cell.angle_gamma   90.00
#
_symmetry.space_group_name_H-M   'P 1'
#
loop_
_entity.id
_entity.type
_entity.pdbx_description
1 polymer ?
#
loop_
_entity_poly.entity_id
_entity_poly.type
_entity_poly.pdbx_seq_one_letter_code
_entity_poly.pdbx_strand_id
1 'polypeptide(L)'
;MAVQMTSLTDEGIHALQTMMLLTAFAAWSGTKEDLRTALQFHGRLAFAIRQEWALSEYGEGAETTTWEAWLARESLKRVTFCIFTLMNLMTTAYDIPSPLLLEAQHGMPAHEKQWCARTEVDWAGAMRCAGNQTWPSAHVIVERLVDEFLPVPSPIGMFGCHVLISFLLQKIILLRRSCPTQDVIYLENRRYFMRALQRWQLMWESEPEASLTPDHPQGPILFNCTALLRVAYIR
;
A
#
# COMPACT_ATOMS: atom_id res chain seq x y z
N MET A 1 14.13 -30.46 -1.22
CA MET A 1 14.42 -29.97 -2.59
C MET A 1 13.95 -28.52 -2.69
N ALA A 2 14.49 -27.67 -1.83
CA ALA A 2 14.13 -26.27 -1.72
C ALA A 2 15.44 -25.47 -1.78
N VAL A 3 15.37 -24.27 -2.35
CA VAL A 3 16.44 -23.26 -2.40
C VAL A 3 17.43 -23.43 -3.56
N GLN A 4 16.91 -23.21 -4.77
CA GLN A 4 17.59 -22.35 -5.75
C GLN A 4 16.53 -21.59 -6.59
N MET A 5 15.49 -21.05 -5.94
CA MET A 5 14.33 -20.51 -6.66
C MET A 5 14.48 -19.06 -7.16
N THR A 6 15.57 -18.38 -6.82
CA THR A 6 15.93 -17.05 -7.37
C THR A 6 17.41 -16.83 -7.13
N SER A 7 18.21 -16.55 -8.15
CA SER A 7 19.60 -16.14 -7.94
C SER A 7 19.64 -14.74 -7.30
N LEU A 8 20.81 -14.29 -6.84
CA LEU A 8 21.02 -12.90 -6.43
C LEU A 8 21.06 -11.93 -7.64
N THR A 9 20.85 -12.42 -8.86
CA THR A 9 20.97 -11.67 -10.12
C THR A 9 19.63 -11.44 -10.81
N ASP A 10 18.52 -11.90 -10.23
CA ASP A 10 17.18 -11.59 -10.76
C ASP A 10 16.84 -10.15 -10.37
N GLU A 11 17.12 -9.22 -11.28
CA GLU A 11 16.89 -7.79 -11.13
C GLU A 11 15.59 -7.35 -11.82
N GLY A 12 15.04 -6.22 -11.41
CA GLY A 12 13.87 -5.62 -12.03
C GLY A 12 12.53 -5.95 -11.37
N ILE A 13 11.51 -5.21 -11.81
CA ILE A 13 10.14 -5.31 -11.28
C ILE A 13 9.53 -6.71 -11.33
N HIS A 14 9.86 -7.53 -12.33
CA HIS A 14 9.34 -8.89 -12.45
C HIS A 14 9.90 -9.83 -11.37
N ALA A 15 11.16 -9.65 -10.98
CA ALA A 15 11.74 -10.37 -9.87
C ALA A 15 11.06 -9.98 -8.55
N LEU A 16 10.80 -8.68 -8.33
CA LEU A 16 10.02 -8.19 -7.20
C LEU A 16 8.62 -8.80 -7.14
N GLN A 17 7.89 -8.79 -8.26
CA GLN A 17 6.55 -9.38 -8.36
C GLN A 17 6.59 -10.88 -8.05
N THR A 18 7.56 -11.61 -8.60
CA THR A 18 7.71 -13.05 -8.38
C THR A 18 8.02 -13.35 -6.92
N MET A 19 9.00 -12.66 -6.31
CA MET A 19 9.33 -12.81 -4.90
C MET A 19 8.13 -12.47 -4.00
N MET A 20 7.37 -11.42 -4.32
CA MET A 20 6.16 -11.05 -3.59
C MET A 20 5.11 -12.16 -3.62
N LEU A 21 4.81 -12.71 -4.81
CA LEU A 21 3.82 -13.77 -4.97
C LEU A 21 4.25 -15.06 -4.27
N LEU A 22 5.52 -15.45 -4.39
CA LEU A 22 6.06 -16.61 -3.68
C LEU A 22 6.02 -16.42 -2.16
N THR A 23 6.34 -15.22 -1.68
CA THR A 23 6.27 -14.89 -0.24
C THR A 23 4.83 -14.96 0.26
N ALA A 24 3.87 -14.41 -0.48
CA ALA A 24 2.46 -14.46 -0.13
C ALA A 24 1.93 -15.89 -0.08
N PHE A 25 2.26 -16.70 -1.09
CA PHE A 25 1.88 -18.12 -1.12
C PHE A 25 2.47 -18.89 0.06
N ALA A 26 3.78 -18.76 0.28
CA ALA A 26 4.49 -19.49 1.32
C ALA A 26 4.10 -19.04 2.74
N ALA A 27 3.79 -17.76 2.93
CA ALA A 27 3.29 -17.24 4.21
C ALA A 27 1.94 -17.88 4.57
N TRP A 28 1.06 -18.09 3.59
CA TRP A 28 -0.33 -18.52 3.83
C TRP A 28 -0.62 -19.98 3.47
N SER A 29 0.38 -20.80 3.17
CA SER A 29 0.22 -22.22 2.82
C SER A 29 -0.12 -23.11 4.02
N GLY A 30 0.11 -22.64 5.25
CA GLY A 30 -0.22 -23.33 6.49
C GLY A 30 0.86 -24.26 7.04
N THR A 31 2.02 -24.40 6.38
CA THR A 31 3.14 -25.19 6.91
C THR A 31 4.23 -24.28 7.52
N LYS A 32 4.93 -24.78 8.55
CA LYS A 32 6.02 -24.02 9.20
C LYS A 32 7.22 -23.88 8.27
N GLU A 33 7.46 -24.89 7.44
CA GLU A 33 8.54 -24.97 6.47
C GLU A 33 8.38 -23.88 5.40
N ASP A 34 7.16 -23.70 4.88
CA ASP A 34 6.87 -22.65 3.91
C ASP A 34 6.96 -21.26 4.54
N LEU A 35 6.46 -21.09 5.78
CA LEU A 35 6.63 -19.82 6.50
C LEU A 35 8.12 -19.46 6.68
N ARG A 36 8.98 -20.44 6.97
CA ARG A 36 10.44 -20.22 7.00
C ARG A 36 10.98 -19.78 5.63
N THR A 37 10.47 -20.34 4.54
CA THR A 37 10.81 -19.89 3.18
C THR A 37 10.36 -18.45 2.95
N ALA A 38 9.12 -18.08 3.32
CA ALA A 38 8.62 -16.70 3.21
C ALA A 38 9.52 -15.71 3.98
N LEU A 39 9.96 -16.09 5.18
CA LEU A 39 10.88 -15.29 6.00
C LEU A 39 12.25 -15.04 5.33
N GLN A 40 12.73 -15.95 4.49
CA GLN A 40 13.97 -15.73 3.72
C GLN A 40 13.83 -14.62 2.68
N PHE A 41 12.62 -14.45 2.12
CA PHE A 41 12.33 -13.38 1.16
C PHE A 41 12.01 -12.05 1.83
N HIS A 42 11.62 -12.04 3.11
CA HIS A 42 11.20 -10.84 3.84
C HIS A 42 12.21 -9.69 3.78
N GLY A 43 13.47 -9.96 4.14
CA GLY A 43 14.55 -8.96 4.05
C GLY A 43 15.00 -8.67 2.62
N ARG A 44 14.97 -9.68 1.75
CA ARG A 44 15.37 -9.56 0.34
C ARG A 44 14.43 -8.65 -0.45
N LEU A 45 13.12 -8.78 -0.25
CA LEU A 45 12.11 -7.91 -0.83
C LEU A 45 12.34 -6.45 -0.44
N ALA A 46 12.63 -6.19 0.83
CA ALA A 46 12.88 -4.83 1.30
C ALA A 46 14.15 -4.22 0.68
N PHE A 47 15.20 -5.02 0.52
CA PHE A 47 16.41 -4.59 -0.17
C PHE A 47 16.17 -4.34 -1.66
N ALA A 48 15.53 -5.28 -2.35
CA ALA A 48 15.25 -5.20 -3.78
C ALA A 48 14.36 -3.99 -4.12
N ILE A 49 13.33 -3.69 -3.31
CA ILE A 49 12.51 -2.48 -3.49
C ILE A 49 13.38 -1.23 -3.46
N ARG A 50 14.23 -1.09 -2.44
CA ARG A 50 15.11 0.08 -2.29
C ARG A 50 16.08 0.21 -3.46
N GLN A 51 16.61 -0.91 -3.95
CA GLN A 51 17.46 -0.94 -5.13
C GLN A 51 16.72 -0.45 -6.38
N GLU A 52 15.51 -0.96 -6.65
CA GLU A 52 14.70 -0.56 -7.81
C GLU A 52 14.34 0.93 -7.77
N TRP A 53 13.99 1.47 -6.60
CA TRP A 53 13.73 2.91 -6.45
C TRP A 53 14.98 3.75 -6.68
N ALA A 54 16.13 3.34 -6.15
CA ALA A 54 17.39 4.03 -6.38
C ALA A 54 17.79 4.05 -7.87
N LEU A 55 17.56 2.95 -8.58
CA LEU A 55 17.78 2.86 -10.03
C LEU A 55 16.79 3.75 -10.80
N SER A 56 15.52 3.79 -10.38
CA SER A 56 14.51 4.64 -11.00
C SER A 56 14.80 6.13 -10.84
N GLU A 57 15.36 6.57 -9.71
CA GLU A 57 15.70 7.98 -9.44
C GLU A 57 16.96 8.42 -10.21
N TYR A 58 17.93 7.53 -10.41
CA TYR A 58 19.16 7.83 -11.16
C TYR A 58 18.89 8.17 -12.64
N GLY A 59 17.76 7.73 -13.20
CA GLY A 59 17.34 8.03 -14.57
C GLY A 59 16.63 9.38 -14.76
N GLU A 60 16.36 10.14 -13.69
CA GLU A 60 15.48 11.33 -13.71
C GLU A 60 16.10 12.62 -14.28
N GLY A 61 17.25 12.53 -14.96
CA GLY A 61 17.88 13.68 -15.62
C GLY A 61 17.08 14.31 -16.76
N ALA A 62 16.06 13.61 -17.30
CA ALA A 62 15.19 14.14 -18.34
C ALA A 62 13.80 13.48 -18.29
N GLU A 63 12.82 14.25 -17.82
CA GLU A 63 11.41 14.16 -18.18
C GLU A 63 10.60 12.87 -17.86
N THR A 64 9.76 12.95 -16.84
CA THR A 64 8.56 12.10 -16.66
C THR A 64 7.44 12.45 -17.65
N THR A 65 7.79 12.79 -18.90
CA THR A 65 6.82 13.31 -19.91
C THR A 65 6.11 12.22 -20.67
N THR A 66 6.70 11.02 -20.83
CA THR A 66 6.08 9.95 -21.61
C THR A 66 5.18 9.06 -20.76
N TRP A 67 4.13 8.53 -21.39
CA TRP A 67 3.20 7.60 -20.75
C TRP A 67 3.90 6.32 -20.30
N GLU A 68 4.86 5.79 -21.07
CA GLU A 68 5.59 4.57 -20.75
C GLU A 68 6.46 4.75 -19.49
N ALA A 69 7.15 5.89 -19.37
CA ALA A 69 7.95 6.19 -18.19
C ALA A 69 7.07 6.34 -16.94
N TRP A 70 5.92 7.03 -17.08
CA TRP A 70 4.93 7.11 -16.01
C TRP A 70 4.40 5.74 -15.61
N LEU A 71 4.05 4.89 -16.59
CA LEU A 71 3.50 3.56 -16.36
C LEU A 71 4.50 2.66 -15.64
N ALA A 72 5.78 2.69 -16.04
CA ALA A 72 6.84 1.95 -15.36
C ALA A 72 7.00 2.38 -13.90
N ARG A 73 7.01 3.69 -13.63
CA ARG A 73 7.10 4.23 -12.26
C ARG A 73 5.89 3.90 -11.42
N GLU A 74 4.69 4.07 -11.97
CA GLU A 74 3.45 3.74 -11.27
C GLU A 74 3.33 2.24 -11.02
N SER A 75 3.86 1.40 -11.91
CA SER A 75 3.97 -0.06 -11.71
C SER A 75 4.86 -0.38 -10.51
N LEU A 76 6.07 0.18 -10.45
CA LEU A 76 6.99 0.00 -9.32
C LEU A 76 6.35 0.47 -8.00
N LYS A 77 5.64 1.60 -8.04
CA LYS A 77 4.90 2.14 -6.91
C LYS A 77 3.81 1.19 -6.41
N ARG A 78 2.98 0.67 -7.31
CA ARG A 78 1.93 -0.28 -6.96
C ARG A 78 2.49 -1.60 -6.43
N VAL A 79 3.57 -2.13 -7.01
CA VAL A 79 4.27 -3.32 -6.49
C VAL A 79 4.81 -3.05 -5.08
N THR A 80 5.41 -1.88 -4.84
CA THR A 80 5.91 -1.48 -3.52
C THR A 80 4.78 -1.47 -2.48
N PHE A 81 3.61 -0.93 -2.83
CA PHE A 81 2.43 -0.91 -1.96
C PHE A 81 1.85 -2.31 -1.69
N CYS A 82 1.85 -3.20 -2.69
CA CYS A 82 1.46 -4.59 -2.51
C CYS A 82 2.40 -5.32 -1.54
N ILE A 83 3.72 -5.14 -1.69
CA ILE A 83 4.72 -5.72 -0.80
C ILE A 83 4.58 -5.13 0.61
N PHE A 84 4.41 -3.81 0.74
CA PHE A 84 4.14 -3.14 2.01
C PHE A 84 2.93 -3.75 2.73
N THR A 85 1.83 -3.97 2.01
CA THR A 85 0.63 -4.59 2.59
C THR A 85 0.90 -6.03 3.01
N LEU A 86 1.59 -6.82 2.18
CA LEU A 86 1.98 -8.19 2.53
C LEU A 86 2.82 -8.22 3.83
N MET A 87 3.79 -7.32 3.97
CA MET A 87 4.59 -7.23 5.20
C MET A 87 3.74 -6.87 6.43
N ASN A 88 2.79 -5.95 6.29
CA ASN A 88 1.88 -5.61 7.39
C ASN A 88 0.92 -6.76 7.75
N LEU A 89 0.49 -7.55 6.77
CA LEU A 89 -0.27 -8.78 7.01
C LEU A 89 0.56 -9.81 7.78
N MET A 90 1.84 -10.00 7.41
CA MET A 90 2.76 -10.86 8.15
C MET A 90 3.01 -10.35 9.58
N THR A 91 3.15 -9.04 9.78
CA THR A 91 3.20 -8.44 11.13
C THR A 91 1.94 -8.73 11.93
N THR A 92 0.78 -8.67 11.28
CA THR A 92 -0.49 -8.94 11.95
C THR A 92 -0.63 -10.41 12.33
N ALA A 93 -0.33 -11.33 11.41
CA ALA A 93 -0.57 -12.77 11.57
C ALA A 93 0.49 -13.47 12.45
N TYR A 94 1.75 -13.05 12.33
CA TYR A 94 2.89 -13.77 12.91
C TYR A 94 3.78 -12.92 13.83
N ASP A 95 3.39 -11.67 14.08
CA ASP A 95 4.15 -10.71 14.88
C ASP A 95 5.52 -10.31 14.28
N ILE A 96 5.81 -10.72 13.04
CA ILE A 96 7.05 -10.40 12.30
C ILE A 96 7.06 -8.91 11.91
N PRO A 97 7.97 -8.06 12.42
CA PRO A 97 7.95 -6.63 12.13
C PRO A 97 8.21 -6.32 10.64
N SER A 98 7.37 -5.46 10.04
CA SER A 98 7.61 -4.96 8.68
C SER A 98 8.90 -4.13 8.63
N PRO A 99 9.80 -4.39 7.67
CA PRO A 99 11.02 -3.62 7.46
C PRO A 99 10.80 -2.41 6.54
N LEU A 100 9.55 -2.19 6.11
CA LEU A 100 9.14 -1.17 5.18
C LEU A 100 8.23 -0.16 5.88
N LEU A 101 8.57 1.12 5.77
CA LEU A 101 7.69 2.23 6.08
C LEU A 101 7.30 2.90 4.76
N LEU A 102 6.06 3.36 4.65
CA LEU A 102 5.70 4.19 3.49
C LEU A 102 6.37 5.56 3.64
N GLU A 103 7.37 5.78 2.81
CA GLU A 103 8.08 7.05 2.69
C GLU A 103 7.23 8.05 1.91
N ALA A 104 7.30 9.32 2.31
CA ALA A 104 6.51 10.38 1.69
C ALA A 104 6.95 10.70 0.25
N GLN A 105 8.15 10.26 -0.17
CA GLN A 105 8.76 10.68 -1.42
C GLN A 105 8.08 10.12 -2.69
N HIS A 106 7.35 9.01 -2.59
CA HIS A 106 6.78 8.34 -3.77
C HIS A 106 5.31 8.66 -4.04
N GLY A 107 4.66 9.49 -3.19
CA GLY A 107 3.26 9.83 -3.38
C GLY A 107 2.29 8.67 -3.17
N MET A 108 1.00 8.97 -3.26
CA MET A 108 -0.03 7.95 -3.34
C MET A 108 -0.08 7.31 -4.73
N PRO A 109 -0.64 6.09 -4.86
CA PRO A 109 -0.90 5.52 -6.18
C PRO A 109 -1.93 6.37 -6.92
N ALA A 110 -1.78 6.46 -8.23
CA ALA A 110 -2.71 7.14 -9.11
C ALA A 110 -4.07 6.43 -9.12
N HIS A 111 -5.13 7.12 -9.53
CA HIS A 111 -6.46 6.51 -9.63
C HIS A 111 -6.48 5.43 -10.72
N GLU A 112 -7.34 4.42 -10.56
CA GLU A 112 -7.59 3.38 -11.57
C GLU A 112 -7.93 3.93 -12.95
N LYS A 113 -8.55 5.12 -13.07
CA LYS A 113 -8.83 5.76 -14.38
C LYS A 113 -7.54 6.10 -15.13
N GLN A 114 -6.49 6.52 -14.41
CA GLN A 114 -5.18 6.80 -14.98
C GLN A 114 -4.41 5.48 -15.22
N TRP A 115 -4.44 4.58 -14.24
CA TRP A 115 -3.72 3.30 -14.28
C TRP A 115 -4.23 2.34 -15.36
N CYS A 116 -5.54 2.25 -15.54
CA CYS A 116 -6.17 1.34 -16.50
C CYS A 116 -6.30 1.93 -17.92
N ALA A 117 -5.75 3.13 -18.16
CA ALA A 117 -5.68 3.70 -19.50
C ALA A 117 -4.93 2.74 -20.43
N ARG A 118 -5.47 2.49 -21.63
CA ARG A 118 -4.89 1.53 -22.59
C ARG A 118 -4.02 2.17 -23.64
N THR A 119 -4.08 3.49 -23.76
CA THR A 119 -3.32 4.29 -24.71
C THR A 119 -2.81 5.55 -24.03
N GLU A 120 -1.75 6.14 -24.58
CA GLU A 120 -1.21 7.42 -24.14
C GLU A 120 -2.27 8.54 -24.19
N VAL A 121 -3.14 8.52 -25.21
CA VAL A 121 -4.22 9.50 -25.37
C VAL A 121 -5.24 9.39 -24.24
N ASP A 122 -5.66 8.16 -23.90
CA ASP A 122 -6.59 7.92 -22.79
C ASP A 122 -5.96 8.33 -21.46
N TRP A 123 -4.69 7.99 -21.26
CA TRP A 123 -3.94 8.35 -20.06
C TRP A 123 -3.83 9.87 -19.90
N ALA A 124 -3.42 10.57 -20.96
CA ALA A 124 -3.32 12.02 -20.94
C ALA A 124 -4.70 12.67 -20.68
N GLY A 125 -5.78 12.08 -21.22
CA GLY A 125 -7.16 12.46 -20.89
C GLY A 125 -7.47 12.29 -19.40
N ALA A 126 -7.21 11.12 -18.84
CA ALA A 126 -7.42 10.82 -17.43
C ALA A 126 -6.58 11.72 -16.49
N MET A 127 -5.33 12.01 -16.85
CA MET A 127 -4.46 12.94 -16.15
C MET A 127 -5.04 14.36 -16.12
N ARG A 128 -5.58 14.85 -17.25
CA ARG A 128 -6.26 16.15 -17.31
C ARG A 128 -7.54 16.17 -16.46
N CYS A 129 -8.33 15.11 -16.49
CA CYS A 129 -9.57 15.01 -15.71
C CYS A 129 -9.32 14.94 -14.19
N ALA A 130 -8.22 14.34 -13.76
CA ALA A 130 -7.83 14.30 -12.35
C ALA A 130 -7.45 15.69 -11.78
N GLY A 131 -7.10 16.64 -12.66
CA GLY A 131 -6.68 17.99 -12.26
C GLY A 131 -5.37 18.01 -11.45
N ASN A 132 -5.16 19.08 -10.68
CA ASN A 132 -3.95 19.28 -9.86
C ASN A 132 -3.96 18.50 -8.53
N GLN A 133 -4.87 17.55 -8.33
CA GLN A 133 -4.92 16.76 -7.09
C GLN A 133 -3.86 15.65 -7.13
N THR A 134 -2.62 16.02 -6.82
CA THR A 134 -1.55 15.07 -6.51
C THR A 134 -1.43 14.97 -5.00
N TRP A 135 -1.85 13.84 -4.42
CA TRP A 135 -1.64 13.59 -3.01
C TRP A 135 -0.18 13.19 -2.77
N PRO A 136 0.60 14.02 -2.04
CA PRO A 136 2.04 13.83 -1.95
C PRO A 136 2.41 12.67 -1.01
N SER A 137 1.55 12.27 -0.07
CA SER A 137 1.78 11.08 0.75
C SER A 137 0.49 10.59 1.42
N ALA A 138 0.51 9.34 1.91
CA ALA A 138 -0.55 8.80 2.75
C ALA A 138 -0.76 9.63 4.03
N HIS A 139 0.30 10.23 4.58
CA HIS A 139 0.22 11.04 5.79
C HIS A 139 -0.68 12.26 5.60
N VAL A 140 -0.51 13.00 4.51
CA VAL A 140 -1.33 14.19 4.19
C VAL A 140 -2.81 13.83 4.05
N ILE A 141 -3.12 12.66 3.47
CA ILE A 141 -4.51 12.18 3.39
C ILE A 141 -5.04 11.87 4.79
N VAL A 142 -4.25 11.21 5.64
CA VAL A 142 -4.66 10.89 7.02
C VAL A 142 -4.88 12.15 7.84
N GLU A 143 -4.03 13.17 7.71
CA GLU A 143 -4.24 14.47 8.38
C GLU A 143 -5.58 15.09 7.98
N ARG A 144 -5.90 15.09 6.68
CA ARG A 144 -7.20 15.57 6.20
C ARG A 144 -8.36 14.70 6.67
N LEU A 145 -8.18 13.39 6.77
CA LEU A 145 -9.18 12.48 7.33
C LEU A 145 -9.45 12.78 8.80
N VAL A 146 -8.47 13.25 9.56
CA VAL A 146 -8.65 13.58 10.98
C VAL A 146 -9.33 14.94 11.19
N ASP A 147 -9.29 15.84 10.21
CA ASP A 147 -9.94 17.15 10.31
C ASP A 147 -11.44 17.09 9.98
N GLU A 148 -12.28 16.95 11.01
CA GLU A 148 -13.75 16.81 10.91
C GLU A 148 -14.45 17.97 10.18
N PHE A 149 -13.80 19.14 10.09
CA PHE A 149 -14.36 20.31 9.41
C PHE A 149 -14.16 20.27 7.89
N LEU A 150 -13.23 19.45 7.41
CA LEU A 150 -12.97 19.27 5.98
C LEU A 150 -13.82 18.12 5.42
N PRO A 151 -14.22 18.15 4.15
CA PRO A 151 -14.83 16.98 3.51
C PRO A 151 -13.82 15.83 3.42
N VAL A 152 -14.34 14.59 3.39
CA VAL A 152 -13.51 13.41 3.18
C VAL A 152 -12.73 13.54 1.85
N PRO A 153 -11.47 13.10 1.79
CA PRO A 153 -10.67 13.18 0.58
C PRO A 153 -11.31 12.42 -0.59
N SER A 154 -11.48 13.07 -1.75
CA SER A 154 -12.04 12.47 -2.97
C SER A 154 -11.53 13.23 -4.21
N PRO A 155 -11.30 12.55 -5.36
CA PRO A 155 -11.43 11.11 -5.55
C PRO A 155 -10.19 10.36 -5.05
N ILE A 156 -10.39 9.20 -4.41
CA ILE A 156 -9.31 8.27 -4.06
C ILE A 156 -9.67 6.92 -4.65
N GLY A 157 -8.80 6.42 -5.53
CA GLY A 157 -8.96 5.12 -6.14
C GLY A 157 -8.99 3.99 -5.12
N MET A 158 -9.64 2.88 -5.45
CA MET A 158 -9.79 1.74 -4.52
C MET A 158 -8.47 1.14 -4.05
N PHE A 159 -7.45 1.13 -4.92
CA PHE A 159 -6.10 0.75 -4.53
C PHE A 159 -5.49 1.74 -3.54
N GLY A 160 -5.74 3.04 -3.72
CA GLY A 160 -5.37 4.08 -2.75
C GLY A 160 -6.07 3.89 -1.39
N CYS A 161 -7.36 3.57 -1.39
CA CYS A 161 -8.11 3.23 -0.17
C CYS A 161 -7.48 2.05 0.58
N HIS A 162 -7.08 1.00 -0.16
CA HIS A 162 -6.37 -0.15 0.38
C HIS A 162 -5.02 0.20 0.99
N VAL A 163 -4.24 1.04 0.31
CA VAL A 163 -2.95 1.55 0.82
C VAL A 163 -3.14 2.32 2.12
N LEU A 164 -4.17 3.18 2.21
CA LEU A 164 -4.44 3.99 3.40
C LEU A 164 -4.80 3.14 4.61
N ILE A 165 -5.62 2.11 4.46
CA ILE A 165 -5.97 1.26 5.61
C ILE A 165 -4.78 0.42 6.06
N SER A 166 -3.96 -0.08 5.12
CA SER A 166 -2.69 -0.74 5.44
C SER A 166 -1.71 0.20 6.16
N PHE A 167 -1.65 1.47 5.75
CA PHE A 167 -0.82 2.49 6.39
C PHE A 167 -1.28 2.79 7.82
N LEU A 168 -2.58 3.03 8.01
CA LEU A 168 -3.17 3.24 9.34
C LEU A 168 -2.92 2.05 10.26
N LEU A 169 -3.13 0.82 9.77
CA LEU A 169 -2.86 -0.39 10.52
C LEU A 169 -1.39 -0.47 10.97
N GLN A 170 -0.44 -0.19 10.07
CA GLN A 170 0.98 -0.18 10.44
C GLN A 170 1.26 0.85 11.55
N LYS A 171 0.74 2.08 11.41
CA LYS A 171 0.97 3.15 12.40
C LYS A 171 0.35 2.80 13.77
N ILE A 172 -0.82 2.17 13.80
CA ILE A 172 -1.47 1.70 15.02
C ILE A 172 -0.61 0.60 15.70
N ILE A 173 -0.13 -0.38 14.93
CA ILE A 173 0.74 -1.45 15.45
C ILE A 173 2.04 -0.86 16.02
N LEU A 174 2.66 0.09 15.31
CA LEU A 174 3.88 0.76 15.78
C LEU A 174 3.62 1.55 17.06
N LEU A 175 2.57 2.37 17.12
CA LEU A 175 2.20 3.12 18.32
C LEU A 175 2.05 2.21 19.54
N ARG A 176 1.33 1.08 19.38
CA ARG A 176 1.12 0.11 20.46
C ARG A 176 2.40 -0.54 20.93
N ARG A 177 3.37 -0.77 20.05
CA ARG A 177 4.67 -1.36 20.39
C ARG A 177 5.64 -0.34 21.00
N SER A 178 5.49 0.94 20.66
CA SER A 178 6.42 2.00 21.06
C SER A 178 6.02 2.71 22.36
N CYS A 179 4.74 2.69 22.75
CA CYS A 179 4.24 3.45 23.90
C CYS A 179 3.43 2.58 24.87
N PRO A 180 3.58 2.77 26.20
CA PRO A 180 2.66 2.18 27.18
C PRO A 180 1.22 2.67 26.96
N THR A 181 0.23 1.80 27.15
CA THR A 181 -1.18 2.09 26.85
C THR A 181 -1.82 3.15 27.75
N GLN A 182 -1.19 3.46 28.88
CA GLN A 182 -1.66 4.48 29.84
C GLN A 182 -1.04 5.86 29.60
N ASP A 183 -0.11 5.98 28.66
CA ASP A 183 0.54 7.24 28.33
C ASP A 183 -0.46 8.22 27.69
N VAL A 184 -0.41 9.50 28.08
CA VAL A 184 -1.23 10.56 27.50
C VAL A 184 -1.03 10.64 25.99
N ILE A 185 0.21 10.53 25.51
CA ILE A 185 0.56 10.56 24.09
C ILE A 185 -0.09 9.38 23.37
N TYR A 186 -0.09 8.19 24.00
CA TYR A 186 -0.75 7.02 23.44
C TYR A 186 -2.26 7.24 23.31
N LEU A 187 -2.91 7.77 24.36
CA LEU A 187 -4.35 8.02 24.37
C LEU A 187 -4.77 9.07 23.32
N GLU A 188 -3.98 10.13 23.13
CA GLU A 188 -4.20 11.14 22.10
C GLU A 188 -4.07 10.56 20.69
N ASN A 189 -2.97 9.84 20.41
CA ASN A 189 -2.76 9.20 19.12
C ASN A 189 -3.82 8.11 18.85
N ARG A 190 -4.28 7.40 19.89
CA ARG A 190 -5.37 6.43 19.77
C ARG A 190 -6.67 7.13 19.31
N ARG A 191 -7.01 8.29 19.88
CA ARG A 191 -8.17 9.09 19.41
C ARG A 191 -7.98 9.58 17.99
N TYR A 192 -6.78 10.06 17.65
CA TYR A 192 -6.40 10.46 16.29
C TYR A 192 -6.65 9.33 15.29
N PHE A 193 -6.13 8.12 15.55
CA PHE A 193 -6.32 6.97 14.66
C PHE A 193 -7.76 6.46 14.64
N MET A 194 -8.48 6.44 15.76
CA MET A 194 -9.90 6.08 15.76
C MET A 194 -10.71 7.00 14.85
N ARG A 195 -10.46 8.31 14.90
CA ARG A 195 -11.10 9.27 14.01
C ARG A 195 -10.70 9.04 12.55
N ALA A 196 -9.41 8.83 12.29
CA ALA A 196 -8.93 8.53 10.95
C ALA A 196 -9.60 7.27 10.35
N LEU A 197 -9.77 6.21 11.14
CA LEU A 197 -10.45 4.96 10.70
C LEU A 197 -11.93 5.18 10.41
N GLN A 198 -12.64 5.93 11.27
CA GLN A 198 -14.05 6.27 11.05
C GLN A 198 -14.23 7.08 9.77
N ARG A 199 -13.37 8.07 9.55
CA ARG A 199 -13.46 8.94 8.38
C ARG A 199 -12.94 8.28 7.11
N TRP A 200 -11.98 7.38 7.22
CA TRP A 200 -11.58 6.48 6.13
C TRP A 200 -12.77 5.59 5.72
N GLN A 201 -13.56 5.11 6.69
CA GLN A 201 -14.75 4.31 6.39
C GLN A 201 -15.78 5.11 5.59
N LEU A 202 -16.12 6.32 6.05
CA LEU A 202 -17.02 7.23 5.33
C LEU A 202 -16.53 7.55 3.92
N MET A 203 -15.21 7.73 3.76
CA MET A 203 -14.58 8.05 2.49
C MET A 203 -14.79 6.94 1.45
N TRP A 204 -14.49 5.69 1.77
CA TRP A 204 -14.68 4.61 0.79
C TRP A 204 -16.15 4.29 0.57
N GLU A 205 -17.00 4.40 1.60
CA GLU A 205 -18.46 4.18 1.46
C GLU A 205 -19.12 5.24 0.55
N SER A 206 -18.50 6.42 0.42
CA SER A 206 -18.97 7.48 -0.47
C SER A 206 -18.55 7.30 -1.93
N GLU A 207 -17.64 6.37 -2.24
CA GLU A 207 -17.16 6.16 -3.60
C GLU A 207 -18.21 5.42 -4.43
N PRO A 208 -18.64 5.95 -5.60
CA PRO A 208 -19.72 5.34 -6.39
C PRO A 208 -19.45 3.89 -6.86
N GLU A 209 -18.17 3.54 -7.01
CA GLU A 209 -17.74 2.20 -7.44
C GLU A 209 -17.54 1.24 -6.25
N ALA A 210 -17.74 1.69 -5.01
CA ALA A 210 -17.62 0.82 -3.84
C ALA A 210 -18.77 -0.19 -3.80
N SER A 211 -18.43 -1.46 -4.04
CA SER A 211 -19.36 -2.58 -3.85
C SER A 211 -18.67 -3.76 -3.19
N LEU A 212 -19.34 -4.31 -2.18
CA LEU A 212 -18.92 -5.51 -1.44
C LEU A 212 -19.41 -6.82 -2.09
N THR A 213 -20.19 -6.75 -3.17
CA THR A 213 -20.68 -7.96 -3.82
C THR A 213 -19.52 -8.73 -4.45
N PRO A 214 -19.42 -10.06 -4.24
CA PRO A 214 -18.33 -10.87 -4.79
C PRO A 214 -18.18 -10.75 -6.31
N ASP A 215 -19.28 -10.51 -7.03
CA ASP A 215 -19.33 -10.38 -8.49
C ASP A 215 -18.85 -9.01 -8.99
N HIS A 216 -18.63 -8.04 -8.11
CA HIS A 216 -18.12 -6.73 -8.49
C HIS A 216 -16.60 -6.78 -8.72
N PRO A 217 -16.05 -6.18 -9.78
CA PRO A 217 -14.62 -6.19 -10.06
C PRO A 217 -13.73 -5.70 -8.90
N GLN A 218 -14.25 -4.79 -8.07
CA GLN A 218 -13.57 -4.23 -6.89
C GLN A 218 -13.99 -4.89 -5.56
N GLY A 219 -14.87 -5.88 -5.58
CA GLY A 219 -15.37 -6.58 -4.40
C GLY A 219 -14.26 -7.21 -3.54
N PRO A 220 -13.30 -7.95 -4.13
CA PRO A 220 -12.23 -8.59 -3.35
C PRO A 220 -11.31 -7.60 -2.63
N ILE A 221 -10.94 -6.48 -3.27
CA ILE A 221 -10.09 -5.47 -2.61
C ILE A 221 -10.84 -4.79 -1.48
N LEU A 222 -12.12 -4.47 -1.66
CA LEU A 222 -12.93 -3.85 -0.62
C LEU A 222 -13.17 -4.79 0.56
N PHE A 223 -13.42 -6.07 0.30
CA PHE A 223 -13.47 -7.10 1.34
C PHE A 223 -12.19 -7.09 2.18
N ASN A 224 -11.01 -7.11 1.55
CA ASN A 224 -9.73 -7.04 2.25
C ASN A 224 -9.59 -5.74 3.06
N CYS A 225 -9.98 -4.60 2.51
CA CYS A 225 -9.95 -3.32 3.22
C CYS A 225 -10.83 -3.35 4.49
N THR A 226 -12.04 -3.91 4.41
CA THR A 226 -12.92 -4.04 5.59
C THR A 226 -12.36 -5.01 6.63
N ALA A 227 -11.69 -6.08 6.21
CA ALA A 227 -10.99 -6.99 7.12
C ALA A 227 -9.84 -6.27 7.85
N LEU A 228 -9.02 -5.50 7.13
CA LEU A 228 -7.95 -4.69 7.70
C LEU A 228 -8.48 -3.62 8.65
N LEU A 229 -9.61 -2.98 8.33
CA LEU A 229 -10.29 -2.03 9.22
C LEU A 229 -10.69 -2.68 10.55
N ARG A 230 -11.27 -3.88 10.52
CA ARG A 230 -11.64 -4.63 11.74
C ARG A 230 -10.41 -4.98 12.57
N VAL A 231 -9.34 -5.43 11.92
CA VAL A 231 -8.06 -5.68 12.61
C VAL A 231 -7.55 -4.39 13.25
N ALA A 232 -7.57 -3.26 12.55
CA ALA A 232 -7.11 -1.99 13.07
C ALA A 232 -7.89 -1.52 14.32
N TYR A 233 -9.21 -1.76 14.38
CA TYR A 233 -10.01 -1.46 15.57
C TYR A 233 -9.73 -2.35 16.79
N ILE A 234 -9.29 -3.58 16.57
CA ILE A 234 -8.92 -4.53 17.64
C ILE A 234 -7.47 -4.29 18.10
N ARG A 235 -6.61 -3.85 17.17
CA ARG A 235 -5.23 -3.42 17.42
C ARG A 235 -5.16 -2.01 18.00
#